data_AF-G5E203-F1
#
_entry.id   AF-G5E203-F1
#
_cell.length_a   1.000
_cell.length_b   1.000
_cell.length_c   1.000
_cell.angle_alpha   90.00
_cell.angle_beta   90.00
_cell.angle_gamma   90.00
#
_symmetry.space_group_name_H-M   'P 1'
#
loop_
_entity.id
_entity.type
_entity.pdbx_description
1 polymer ?
#
loop_
_entity_poly.entity_id
_entity_poly.type
_entity_poly.pdbx_seq_one_letter_code
_entity_poly.pdbx_strand_id
1 'polypeptide(L)'
;MAIFSVYVVNKAGGLIYQLDNQSPRSETEKTFSFPLDLVLKVHDERVLVSFGQRDGIRVGHAVLSINGIDVNGRFTADGKEVLEYLGNPSNYPLSIRFGRPRLTSNEKLMLASMFHS
;
A
#
# COMPACT_ATOMS: atom_id res chain seq x y z
N MET A 1 -25.72 2.40 3.39
CA MET A 1 -24.83 1.91 2.32
C MET A 1 -24.07 3.11 1.78
N ALA A 2 -22.75 3.00 1.63
CA ALA A 2 -21.92 4.04 1.01
C ALA A 2 -21.48 3.57 -0.38
N ILE A 3 -21.42 4.49 -1.34
CA ILE A 3 -20.81 4.23 -2.65
C ILE A 3 -19.30 4.44 -2.47
N PHE A 4 -18.50 3.41 -2.75
CA PHE A 4 -17.03 3.47 -2.64
C PHE A 4 -16.37 3.90 -3.94
N SER A 5 -16.88 3.42 -5.08
CA SER A 5 -16.33 3.72 -6.39
C SER A 5 -17.33 3.40 -7.50
N VAL A 6 -17.18 4.09 -8.64
CA VAL A 6 -17.97 3.92 -9.85
C VAL A 6 -17.01 3.64 -11.00
N TYR A 7 -17.28 2.59 -11.77
CA TYR A 7 -16.53 2.20 -12.95
C TYR A 7 -17.48 2.13 -14.14
N VAL A 8 -17.14 2.79 -15.24
CA VAL A 8 -17.85 2.67 -16.52
C VAL A 8 -16.92 1.96 -17.48
N VAL A 9 -17.33 0.76 -17.90
CA VAL A 9 -16.55 -0.13 -18.76
C VAL A 9 -17.27 -0.24 -20.10
N ASN A 10 -16.52 -0.12 -21.20
CA ASN A 10 -17.08 -0.25 -22.54
C ASN A 10 -17.36 -1.72 -22.91
N LYS A 11 -18.00 -1.93 -24.06
CA LYS A 11 -18.34 -3.27 -24.56
C LYS A 11 -17.13 -4.18 -24.81
N ALA A 12 -15.93 -3.62 -24.98
CA ALA A 12 -14.69 -4.36 -25.20
C ALA A 12 -13.89 -4.59 -23.90
N GLY A 13 -14.45 -4.28 -22.73
CA GLY A 13 -13.78 -4.45 -21.44
C GLY A 13 -12.78 -3.34 -21.06
N GLY A 14 -12.77 -2.22 -21.80
CA GLY A 14 -11.94 -1.06 -21.52
C GLY A 14 -12.60 -0.09 -20.53
N LEU A 15 -11.86 0.38 -19.53
CA LEU A 15 -12.31 1.38 -18.57
C LEU A 15 -12.35 2.77 -19.21
N ILE A 16 -13.54 3.37 -19.32
CA ILE A 16 -13.74 4.69 -19.95
C ILE A 16 -14.01 5.82 -18.95
N TYR A 17 -14.50 5.48 -17.76
CA TYR A 17 -14.65 6.43 -16.66
C TYR A 17 -14.49 5.71 -15.32
N GLN A 18 -13.85 6.39 -14.37
CA GLN A 18 -13.67 5.87 -13.03
C GLN A 18 -13.72 7.02 -12.02
N LEU A 19 -14.47 6.80 -10.95
CA LEU A 19 -14.55 7.73 -9.82
C LEU A 19 -14.40 6.95 -8.52
N ASP A 20 -13.45 7.37 -7.67
CA ASP A 20 -13.35 6.87 -6.31
C ASP A 20 -14.03 7.87 -5.38
N ASN A 21 -15.01 7.41 -4.60
CA ASN A 21 -15.64 8.20 -3.55
C ASN A 21 -15.01 7.77 -2.22
N GLN A 22 -13.85 8.36 -1.91
CA GLN A 22 -13.03 7.92 -0.79
C GLN A 22 -13.66 8.35 0.55
N SER A 23 -14.03 7.37 1.38
CA SER A 23 -13.99 7.54 2.83
C SER A 23 -12.54 7.42 3.31
N PRO A 24 -12.08 8.18 4.32
CA PRO A 24 -10.74 8.03 4.87
C PRO A 24 -10.50 6.57 5.23
N ARG A 25 -9.49 5.96 4.61
CA ARG A 25 -9.11 4.57 4.89
C ARG A 25 -8.35 4.56 6.21
N SER A 26 -8.54 3.51 7.01
CA SER A 26 -7.79 3.33 8.25
C SER A 26 -6.30 3.17 7.94
N GLU A 27 -5.55 4.24 8.21
CA GLU A 27 -4.09 4.24 8.22
C GLU A 27 -3.64 4.16 9.67
N THR A 28 -2.58 3.40 9.91
CA THR A 28 -2.01 3.18 11.25
C THR A 28 -0.54 3.51 11.21
N GLU A 29 -0.15 4.50 11.99
CA GLU A 29 1.24 4.90 12.17
C GLU A 29 1.74 4.46 13.54
N LYS A 30 2.91 3.82 13.57
CA LYS A 30 3.51 3.30 14.81
C LYS A 30 5.02 3.38 14.75
N THR A 31 5.64 3.63 15.90
CA THR A 31 7.09 3.57 16.08
C THR A 31 7.53 2.14 16.36
N PHE A 32 8.56 1.69 15.65
CA PHE A 32 9.15 0.36 15.78
C PHE A 32 10.58 0.44 16.28
N SER A 33 11.03 -0.65 16.90
CA SER A 33 12.42 -0.92 17.24
C SER A 33 12.93 -2.10 16.41
N PHE A 34 14.24 -2.31 16.35
CA PHE A 34 14.82 -3.46 15.67
C PHE A 34 14.80 -4.71 16.56
N PRO A 35 14.50 -5.91 16.04
CA PRO A 35 13.95 -6.17 14.71
C PRO A 35 12.45 -5.87 14.63
N LEU A 36 11.92 -5.72 13.41
CA LEU A 36 10.48 -5.62 13.20
C LEU A 36 9.76 -6.88 13.68
N ASP A 37 8.63 -6.68 14.34
CA ASP A 37 7.67 -7.73 14.71
C ASP A 37 6.75 -8.15 13.53
N LEU A 38 6.90 -7.48 12.39
CA LEU A 38 6.18 -7.71 11.14
C LEU A 38 7.10 -8.38 10.11
N VAL A 39 6.55 -9.31 9.34
CA VAL A 39 7.22 -9.80 8.13
C VAL A 39 6.71 -8.98 6.95
N LEU A 40 7.64 -8.40 6.20
CA LEU A 40 7.35 -7.60 5.02
C LEU A 40 7.84 -8.32 3.74
N LYS A 41 7.16 -8.09 2.62
CA LYS A 41 7.57 -8.61 1.30
C LYS A 41 7.32 -7.57 0.22
N VAL A 42 8.13 -7.62 -0.85
CA VAL A 42 7.83 -6.86 -2.07
C VAL A 42 6.75 -7.59 -2.87
N HIS A 43 5.75 -6.85 -3.36
CA HIS A 43 4.71 -7.33 -4.25
C HIS A 43 4.24 -6.17 -5.14
N ASP A 44 4.23 -6.34 -6.46
CA ASP A 44 3.86 -5.31 -7.45
C ASP A 44 4.46 -3.93 -7.14
N GLU A 45 5.80 -3.89 -6.96
CA GLU A 45 6.56 -2.67 -6.65
C GLU A 45 6.16 -1.97 -5.33
N ARG A 46 5.50 -2.68 -4.40
CA ARG A 46 5.14 -2.17 -3.06
C ARG A 46 5.67 -3.08 -1.97
N VAL A 47 5.97 -2.52 -0.79
CA VAL A 47 6.30 -3.32 0.40
C VAL A 47 5.04 -3.56 1.22
N LEU A 48 4.63 -4.82 1.31
CA LEU A 48 3.41 -5.26 1.98
C LEU A 48 3.71 -6.09 3.23
N VAL A 49 2.84 -6.00 4.23
CA VAL A 49 2.82 -6.90 5.38
C VAL A 49 2.39 -8.30 4.94
N SER A 50 3.26 -9.29 5.10
CA SER A 50 2.98 -10.70 4.82
C SER A 50 2.59 -11.49 6.08
N PHE A 51 3.06 -11.09 7.26
CA PHE A 51 2.71 -11.72 8.55
C PHE A 51 2.84 -10.73 9.73
N GLY A 52 2.18 -11.02 10.86
CA GLY A 52 2.33 -10.27 12.12
C GLY A 52 1.25 -9.23 12.41
N GLN A 53 -0.03 -9.50 12.15
CA GLN A 53 -1.10 -8.49 12.38
C GLN A 53 -1.16 -8.03 13.85
N ARG A 54 -1.08 -6.71 14.06
CA ARG A 54 -1.14 -6.09 15.40
C ARG A 54 -1.47 -4.61 15.30
N ASP A 55 -2.11 -4.04 16.32
CA ASP A 55 -2.31 -2.60 16.50
C ASP A 55 -2.95 -1.91 15.27
N GLY A 56 -3.89 -2.60 14.61
CA GLY A 56 -4.59 -2.13 13.41
C GLY A 56 -3.85 -2.35 12.08
N ILE A 57 -2.61 -2.83 12.13
CA ILE A 57 -1.83 -3.25 10.95
C ILE A 57 -2.28 -4.65 10.54
N ARG A 58 -2.66 -4.81 9.26
CA ARG A 58 -3.20 -6.05 8.70
C ARG A 58 -2.31 -6.59 7.60
N VAL A 59 -2.38 -7.90 7.35
CA VAL A 59 -1.73 -8.53 6.19
C VAL A 59 -2.31 -7.89 4.92
N GLY A 60 -1.44 -7.56 3.98
CA GLY A 60 -1.79 -6.82 2.77
C GLY A 60 -1.82 -5.30 2.91
N HIS A 61 -1.63 -4.74 4.12
CA HIS A 61 -1.30 -3.32 4.23
C HIS A 61 0.08 -3.06 3.62
N ALA A 62 0.20 -1.93 2.93
CA ALA A 62 1.44 -1.43 2.38
C ALA A 62 2.11 -0.47 3.36
N VAL A 63 3.43 -0.40 3.31
CA VAL A 63 4.18 0.75 3.84
C VAL A 63 3.82 1.97 2.99
N LEU A 64 3.32 3.01 3.62
CA LEU A 64 2.93 4.28 2.98
C LEU A 64 3.96 5.37 3.21
N SER A 65 4.52 5.44 4.42
CA SER A 65 5.56 6.39 4.78
C SER A 65 6.45 5.85 5.89
N ILE A 66 7.69 6.38 5.95
CA ILE A 66 8.66 6.12 7.00
C ILE A 66 9.11 7.47 7.57
N ASN A 67 9.04 7.65 8.89
CA ASN A 67 9.34 8.91 9.59
C ASN A 67 8.58 10.12 9.03
N GLY A 68 7.32 9.90 8.63
CA GLY A 68 6.47 10.93 8.03
C GLY A 68 6.76 11.24 6.56
N ILE A 69 7.74 10.59 5.94
CA ILE A 69 8.11 10.77 4.53
C ILE A 69 7.53 9.62 3.70
N ASP A 70 6.71 9.95 2.70
CA ASP A 70 6.05 8.97 1.84
C ASP A 70 7.08 8.13 1.06
N VAL A 71 6.81 6.83 0.95
CA VAL A 71 7.62 5.93 0.13
C VAL A 71 7.16 5.97 -1.32
N ASN A 72 8.09 5.79 -2.25
CA ASN A 72 7.80 5.65 -3.67
C ASN A 72 7.83 4.16 -4.05
N GLY A 73 6.69 3.50 -3.90
CA GLY A 73 6.57 2.06 -4.15
C GLY A 73 7.40 1.24 -3.18
N ARG A 74 8.49 0.63 -3.66
CA ARG A 74 9.43 -0.15 -2.85
C ARG A 74 10.69 0.63 -2.43
N PHE A 75 10.76 1.91 -2.79
CA PHE A 75 11.89 2.79 -2.48
C PHE A 75 11.48 3.87 -1.47
N THR A 76 12.42 4.25 -0.62
CA THR A 76 12.34 5.47 0.21
C THR A 76 12.42 6.71 -0.68
N ALA A 77 12.10 7.88 -0.14
CA ALA A 77 12.24 9.14 -0.87
C ALA A 77 13.67 9.41 -1.37
N ASP A 78 14.67 8.88 -0.67
CA ASP A 78 16.09 8.97 -1.03
C ASP A 78 16.54 7.92 -2.07
N GLY A 79 15.62 7.08 -2.57
CA GLY A 79 15.89 6.07 -3.59
C GLY A 79 16.49 4.76 -3.06
N LYS A 80 16.67 4.59 -1.74
CA LYS A 80 17.08 3.30 -1.13
C LYS A 80 15.90 2.34 -1.08
N GLU A 81 16.14 1.05 -1.28
CA GLU A 81 15.08 0.05 -1.11
C GLU A 81 14.57 0.03 0.35
N VAL A 82 13.25 -0.02 0.51
CA VAL A 82 12.60 0.03 1.83
C VAL A 82 13.00 -1.16 2.69
N LEU A 83 13.09 -2.38 2.12
CA LEU A 83 13.49 -3.56 2.89
C LEU A 83 14.95 -3.48 3.35
N GLU A 84 15.84 -2.94 2.52
CA GLU A 84 17.24 -2.70 2.91
C GLU A 84 17.33 -1.65 4.03
N TYR A 85 16.56 -0.56 3.90
CA TYR A 85 16.50 0.49 4.92
C TYR A 85 15.99 -0.04 6.26
N LEU A 86 14.92 -0.85 6.25
CA LEU A 86 14.35 -1.47 7.45
C LEU A 86 15.20 -2.62 8.01
N GLY A 87 16.09 -3.20 7.20
CA GLY A 87 17.05 -4.23 7.62
C GLY A 87 18.25 -3.69 8.39
N ASN A 88 18.48 -2.37 8.39
CA ASN A 88 19.60 -1.74 9.09
C ASN A 88 19.21 -1.32 10.53
N PRO A 89 19.78 -1.93 11.59
CA PRO A 89 19.47 -1.59 12.97
C PRO A 89 19.73 -0.12 13.33
N SER A 90 20.69 0.54 12.67
CA SER A 90 21.08 1.93 12.94
C SER A 90 20.00 2.95 12.55
N ASN A 91 19.00 2.54 11.77
CA ASN A 91 17.89 3.40 11.37
C ASN A 91 16.75 3.44 12.40
N TYR A 92 16.83 2.61 13.45
CA TYR A 92 15.80 2.53 14.49
C TYR A 92 16.15 3.44 15.68
N PRO A 93 15.14 3.96 16.39
CA PRO A 93 13.70 3.77 16.19
C PRO A 93 13.17 4.55 14.99
N LEU A 94 12.16 4.01 14.30
CA LEU A 94 11.51 4.65 13.15
C LEU A 94 9.99 4.54 13.22
N SER A 95 9.29 5.54 12.71
CA SER A 95 7.83 5.54 12.55
C SER A 95 7.46 4.99 11.18
N ILE A 96 6.56 4.01 11.11
CA ILE A 96 6.04 3.51 9.83
C ILE A 96 4.54 3.70 9.79
N ARG A 97 4.05 4.30 8.71
CA ARG A 97 2.62 4.36 8.40
C ARG A 97 2.24 3.22 7.47
N PHE A 98 1.27 2.42 7.90
CA PHE A 98 0.68 1.34 7.13
C PHE A 98 -0.75 1.66 6.73
N GLY A 99 -1.17 1.17 5.57
CA GLY A 99 -2.56 1.25 5.15
C GLY A 99 -2.86 0.42 3.93
N ARG A 100 -4.14 0.38 3.52
CA ARG A 100 -4.56 -0.37 2.34
C ARG A 100 -4.01 0.32 1.07
N PRO A 101 -3.24 -0.38 0.21
CA PRO A 101 -2.69 0.22 -1.00
C PRO A 101 -3.79 0.79 -1.90
N ARG A 102 -3.48 1.89 -2.58
CA ARG A 102 -4.36 2.52 -3.57
C ARG A 102 -4.19 1.83 -4.92
N LEU A 103 -5.29 1.55 -5.61
CA LEU A 103 -5.20 1.01 -6.96
C LEU A 103 -4.61 2.06 -7.91
N THR A 104 -3.56 1.71 -8.64
CA THR A 104 -3.03 2.50 -9.76
C THR A 104 -4.01 2.49 -10.93
N SER A 105 -3.84 3.42 -11.87
CA SER A 105 -4.64 3.43 -13.11
C SER A 105 -4.54 2.11 -13.88
N ASN A 106 -3.36 1.49 -13.92
CA ASN A 106 -3.16 0.20 -14.60
C ASN A 106 -3.84 -0.94 -13.85
N GLU A 107 -3.75 -0.99 -12.51
CA GLU A 107 -4.48 -1.97 -11.71
C GLU A 107 -5.99 -1.82 -11.90
N LYS A 108 -6.51 -0.59 -12.00
CA LYS A 108 -7.93 -0.31 -12.27
C LYS A 108 -8.36 -0.78 -13.67
N LEU A 109 -7.54 -0.53 -14.69
CA LEU A 109 -7.78 -1.01 -16.06
C LEU A 109 -7.84 -2.54 -16.08
N MET A 110 -6.84 -3.19 -15.48
CA MET A 110 -6.77 -4.64 -15.38
C MET A 110 -8.01 -5.22 -14.69
N LEU A 111 -8.41 -4.67 -13.54
CA LEU A 111 -9.61 -5.11 -12.80
C LEU A 111 -10.89 -4.91 -13.60
N ALA A 112 -11.02 -3.81 -14.34
CA ALA A 112 -12.17 -3.56 -15.22
C ALA A 112 -12.26 -4.59 -16.35
N SER A 113 -11.11 -4.95 -16.95
CA SER A 113 -11.06 -5.99 -17.99
C SER A 113 -11.31 -7.38 -17.43
N MET A 114 -10.82 -7.71 -16.23
CA MET A 114 -11.10 -8.97 -15.53
C MET A 114 -12.59 -9.11 -15.16
N PHE A 115 -13.27 -8.00 -14.87
CA PHE A 115 -14.71 -8.02 -14.60
C PHE A 115 -15.55 -8.27 -15.87
N HIS A 116 -15.04 -7.89 -17.04
CA HIS A 116 -15.76 -8.05 -18.30
C HIS A 116 -15.80 -9.50 -18.80
N SER A 117 -14.78 -10.31 -18.49
CA SER A 117 -14.60 -11.68 -18.97
C SER A 117 -15.47 -12.71 -18.28
#